data_AF-A0A522EU63-F1
#
_entry.id   AF-A0A522EU63-F1
#
_cell.length_a   1.000
_cell.length_b   1.000
_cell.length_c   1.000
_cell.angle_alpha   90.00
_cell.angle_beta   90.00
_cell.angle_gamma   90.00
#
_symmetry.space_group_name_H-M   'P 1'
#
loop_
_entity.id
_entity.type
_entity.pdbx_description
1 polymer ?
#
loop_
_entity_poly.entity_id
_entity_poly.type
_entity_poly.pdbx_seq_one_letter_code
_entity_poly.pdbx_strand_id
1 'polypeptide(L)'
;MKASDNLHLLIKTLTKPEKRYFKLFSSIYSGDKFYLYLFDEISKQEKYDEEKILSRLGKKKDTSWFSIAKSRLYNLILKSMENRHTTKFSEVKNCLHRVNFLYDKGLYEQCGRELHKARKIASEYEMHTSMLEIGHWDTRLAMQKKDSKDIDTINKERIRQLNFLRNTESFRQLDSEIYNKVRLYGIARNKKDMAAIEKMIKHPLLNQESNAKTFEAKLMYYDCYVYYWWMKGDYEKAYGFSRKSIYLFASNYKKDNQFVTRYIGRLHNLLLIAANIKRNDDAHDY
;
A
#
# COMPACT_ATOMS: atom_id res chain seq x y z
N MET A 1 -0.38 -25.33 9.55
CA MET A 1 -1.57 -25.15 8.68
C MET A 1 -1.30 -25.87 7.37
N LYS A 2 -2.17 -26.80 6.96
CA LYS A 2 -2.01 -27.51 5.67
C LYS A 2 -2.48 -26.58 4.54
N ALA A 3 -1.86 -26.68 3.36
CA ALA A 3 -2.18 -25.84 2.19
C ALA A 3 -3.67 -25.89 1.75
N SER A 4 -4.41 -26.93 2.17
CA SER A 4 -5.84 -27.09 1.89
C SER A 4 -6.72 -26.04 2.56
N ASP A 5 -6.37 -25.64 3.79
CA ASP A 5 -7.15 -24.67 4.56
C ASP A 5 -7.00 -23.26 3.98
N ASN A 6 -5.85 -22.98 3.35
CA ASN A 6 -5.55 -21.67 2.77
C ASN A 6 -6.47 -21.34 1.60
N LEU A 7 -6.85 -22.32 0.77
CA LEU A 7 -7.77 -22.11 -0.35
C LEU A 7 -9.19 -21.82 0.16
N HIS A 8 -9.66 -22.58 1.14
CA HIS A 8 -10.96 -22.34 1.76
C HIS A 8 -11.02 -20.98 2.43
N LEU A 9 -9.97 -20.62 3.19
CA LEU A 9 -9.83 -19.32 3.82
C LEU A 9 -9.90 -18.19 2.79
N LEU A 10 -9.11 -18.28 1.70
CA LEU A 10 -9.15 -17.30 0.62
C LEU A 10 -10.57 -17.17 0.03
N ILE A 11 -11.25 -18.28 -0.27
CA ILE A 11 -12.61 -18.23 -0.82
C ILE A 11 -13.60 -17.57 0.15
N LYS A 12 -13.38 -17.71 1.46
CA LYS A 12 -14.21 -17.10 2.50
C LYS A 12 -13.97 -15.61 2.68
N THR A 13 -12.77 -15.10 2.41
CA THR A 13 -12.49 -13.66 2.47
C THR A 13 -13.08 -12.89 1.28
N LEU A 14 -13.35 -13.56 0.15
CA LEU A 14 -13.95 -12.92 -1.02
C LEU A 14 -15.36 -12.39 -0.74
N THR A 15 -15.58 -11.13 -1.12
CA THR A 15 -16.89 -10.47 -1.13
C THR A 15 -17.80 -11.05 -2.22
N LYS A 16 -19.12 -10.84 -2.11
CA LYS A 16 -20.09 -11.30 -3.14
C LYS A 16 -19.72 -10.80 -4.56
N PRO A 17 -19.33 -9.52 -4.77
CA PRO A 17 -18.88 -9.04 -6.08
C PRO A 17 -17.61 -9.74 -6.60
N GLU A 18 -16.63 -10.01 -5.73
CA GLU A 18 -15.39 -10.72 -6.10
C GLU A 18 -15.66 -12.17 -6.51
N LYS A 19 -16.53 -12.87 -5.76
CA LYS A 19 -16.97 -14.24 -6.13
C LYS A 19 -17.65 -14.25 -7.49
N ARG A 20 -18.54 -13.28 -7.75
CA ARG A 20 -19.21 -13.14 -9.06
C ARG A 20 -18.19 -12.88 -10.18
N TYR A 21 -17.22 -12.01 -9.93
CA TYR A 21 -16.17 -11.71 -10.90
C TYR A 21 -15.31 -12.93 -11.22
N PHE A 22 -14.86 -13.68 -10.21
CA PHE A 22 -14.09 -14.92 -10.42
C PHE A 22 -14.84 -15.90 -11.33
N LYS A 23 -16.15 -16.10 -11.08
CA LYS A 23 -16.97 -17.01 -11.91
C LYS A 23 -17.02 -16.56 -13.38
N LEU A 24 -17.21 -15.27 -13.61
CA LEU A 24 -17.19 -14.70 -14.96
C LEU A 24 -15.80 -14.87 -15.61
N PHE A 25 -14.74 -14.52 -14.89
CA PHE A 25 -13.36 -14.66 -15.36
C PHE A 25 -13.03 -16.11 -15.76
N SER A 26 -13.34 -17.09 -14.90
CA SER A 26 -13.07 -18.50 -15.16
C SER A 26 -13.90 -19.05 -16.33
N SER A 27 -15.14 -18.56 -16.53
CA SER A 27 -15.96 -18.94 -17.68
C SER A 27 -15.36 -18.49 -19.02
N ILE A 28 -14.66 -17.36 -19.05
CA ILE A 28 -14.07 -16.77 -20.26
C ILE A 28 -12.66 -17.33 -20.52
N TYR A 29 -11.81 -17.41 -19.47
CA TYR A 29 -10.38 -17.68 -19.62
C TYR A 29 -9.97 -19.14 -19.43
N SER A 30 -10.67 -19.91 -18.59
CA SER A 30 -10.26 -21.31 -18.33
C SER A 30 -11.05 -22.34 -19.12
N GLY A 31 -12.31 -22.04 -19.51
CA GLY A 31 -13.22 -22.98 -20.19
C GLY A 31 -13.59 -24.24 -19.37
N ASP A 32 -12.86 -24.52 -18.29
CA ASP A 32 -12.97 -25.72 -17.49
C ASP A 32 -13.99 -25.56 -16.36
N LYS A 33 -15.17 -26.11 -16.59
CA LYS A 33 -16.29 -26.16 -15.63
C LYS A 33 -15.89 -26.81 -14.30
N PHE A 34 -14.81 -27.60 -14.26
CA PHE A 34 -14.34 -28.24 -13.05
C PHE A 34 -13.91 -27.24 -11.97
N TYR A 35 -13.20 -26.16 -12.32
CA TYR A 35 -12.74 -25.19 -11.31
C TYR A 35 -13.87 -24.35 -10.74
N LEU A 36 -14.91 -24.06 -11.55
CA LEU A 36 -16.13 -23.43 -11.08
C LEU A 36 -16.88 -24.33 -10.09
N TYR A 37 -17.02 -25.62 -10.42
CA TYR A 37 -17.61 -26.60 -9.52
C TYR A 37 -16.83 -26.69 -8.21
N LEU A 38 -15.50 -26.84 -8.28
CA LEU A 38 -14.66 -26.96 -7.10
C LEU A 38 -14.73 -25.71 -6.21
N PHE A 39 -14.71 -24.53 -6.83
CA PHE A 39 -14.90 -23.26 -6.11
C PHE A 39 -16.24 -23.22 -5.36
N ASP A 40 -17.33 -23.61 -6.01
CA ASP A 40 -18.66 -23.59 -5.41
C ASP A 40 -18.79 -24.61 -4.27
N GLU A 41 -18.24 -25.81 -4.43
CA GLU A 41 -18.25 -26.82 -3.36
C GLU A 41 -17.46 -26.36 -2.15
N ILE A 42 -16.28 -25.77 -2.33
CA ILE A 42 -15.48 -25.24 -1.21
C ILE A 42 -16.17 -24.01 -0.60
N SER A 43 -16.77 -23.13 -1.40
CA SER A 43 -17.42 -21.90 -0.90
C SER A 43 -18.62 -22.19 0.01
N LYS A 44 -19.34 -23.28 -0.25
CA LYS A 44 -20.50 -23.73 0.55
C LYS A 44 -20.12 -24.27 1.93
N GLN A 45 -18.91 -24.82 2.08
CA GLN A 45 -18.49 -25.40 3.35
C GLN A 45 -18.21 -24.33 4.40
N GLU A 46 -18.76 -24.43 5.61
CA GLU A 46 -18.42 -23.54 6.71
C GLU A 46 -17.05 -23.88 7.31
N LYS A 47 -16.83 -25.16 7.62
CA LYS A 47 -15.52 -25.73 7.96
C LYS A 47 -15.05 -26.58 6.80
N TYR A 48 -13.77 -26.48 6.46
CA TYR A 48 -13.20 -27.20 5.34
C TYR A 48 -13.16 -28.71 5.61
N ASP A 49 -13.69 -29.49 4.66
CA ASP A 49 -13.74 -30.94 4.68
C ASP A 49 -13.39 -31.47 3.27
N GLU A 50 -12.16 -31.99 3.16
CA GLU A 50 -11.59 -32.50 1.91
C GLU A 50 -12.19 -33.84 1.49
N GLU A 51 -12.42 -34.75 2.44
CA GLU A 51 -12.95 -36.09 2.18
C GLU A 51 -14.37 -36.01 1.62
N LYS A 52 -15.16 -35.06 2.11
CA LYS A 52 -16.51 -34.77 1.58
C LYS A 52 -16.49 -34.28 0.12
N ILE A 53 -15.43 -33.60 -0.32
CA ILE A 53 -15.30 -33.16 -1.72
C ILE A 53 -14.82 -34.33 -2.58
N LEU A 54 -13.80 -35.08 -2.11
CA LEU A 54 -13.25 -36.23 -2.82
C LEU A 54 -14.28 -37.33 -3.05
N SER A 55 -15.11 -37.63 -2.04
CA SER A 55 -16.21 -38.61 -2.16
C SER A 55 -17.21 -38.24 -3.27
N ARG A 56 -17.49 -36.96 -3.49
CA ARG A 56 -18.36 -36.45 -4.58
C ARG A 56 -17.68 -36.47 -5.94
N LEU A 57 -16.35 -36.40 -5.99
CA LEU A 57 -15.57 -36.37 -7.23
C LEU A 57 -15.28 -37.77 -7.81
N GLY A 58 -15.48 -38.83 -7.02
CA GLY A 58 -15.33 -40.23 -7.43
C GLY A 58 -13.87 -40.73 -7.43
N LYS A 59 -13.71 -42.06 -7.33
CA LYS A 59 -12.41 -42.76 -7.12
C LYS A 59 -11.33 -42.54 -8.19
N LYS A 60 -11.63 -41.90 -9.33
CA LYS A 60 -10.65 -41.57 -10.38
C LYS A 60 -9.72 -40.40 -10.02
N LYS A 61 -10.05 -39.64 -8.97
CA LYS A 61 -9.31 -38.44 -8.55
C LYS A 61 -8.66 -38.70 -7.21
N ASP A 62 -7.43 -39.19 -7.25
CA ASP A 62 -6.64 -39.43 -6.05
C ASP A 62 -6.20 -38.11 -5.38
N THR A 63 -5.82 -38.19 -4.11
CA THR A 63 -5.46 -37.08 -3.22
C THR A 63 -4.37 -36.18 -3.82
N SER A 64 -3.40 -36.78 -4.53
CA SER A 64 -2.32 -36.06 -5.23
C SER A 64 -2.86 -35.14 -6.32
N TRP A 65 -3.74 -35.68 -7.18
CA TRP A 65 -4.39 -34.89 -8.23
C TRP A 65 -5.24 -33.75 -7.64
N PHE A 66 -5.96 -34.03 -6.55
CA PHE A 66 -6.79 -33.03 -5.89
C PHE A 66 -5.96 -31.90 -5.26
N SER A 67 -4.79 -32.21 -4.73
CA SER A 67 -3.81 -31.21 -4.27
C SER A 67 -3.39 -30.27 -5.41
N ILE A 68 -3.06 -30.81 -6.59
CA ILE A 68 -2.71 -30.02 -7.78
C ILE A 68 -3.90 -29.15 -8.23
N ALA A 69 -5.10 -29.74 -8.29
CA ALA A 69 -6.33 -29.04 -8.65
C ALA A 69 -6.61 -27.84 -7.72
N LYS A 70 -6.43 -28.01 -6.40
CA LYS A 70 -6.56 -26.93 -5.43
C LYS A 70 -5.52 -25.83 -5.64
N SER A 71 -4.26 -26.19 -5.87
CA SER A 71 -3.20 -25.21 -6.14
C SER A 71 -3.50 -24.40 -7.41
N ARG A 72 -3.97 -25.06 -8.47
CA ARG A 72 -4.41 -24.38 -9.69
C ARG A 72 -5.62 -23.47 -9.47
N LEU A 73 -6.62 -23.92 -8.71
CA LEU A 73 -7.78 -23.09 -8.36
C LEU A 73 -7.36 -21.86 -7.55
N TYR A 74 -6.49 -22.03 -6.57
CA TYR A 74 -5.93 -20.93 -5.77
C TYR A 74 -5.28 -19.88 -6.68
N ASN A 75 -4.38 -20.30 -7.56
CA ASN A 75 -3.70 -19.40 -8.49
C ASN A 75 -4.68 -18.75 -9.49
N LEU A 76 -5.71 -19.47 -9.94
CA LEU A 76 -6.73 -18.92 -10.82
C LEU A 76 -7.57 -17.84 -10.13
N ILE A 77 -7.92 -18.04 -8.85
CA ILE A 77 -8.59 -17.03 -8.03
C ILE A 77 -7.71 -15.80 -7.92
N LEU A 78 -6.43 -15.95 -7.52
CA LEU A 78 -5.50 -14.82 -7.44
C LEU A 78 -5.37 -14.10 -8.78
N LYS A 79 -5.25 -14.83 -9.89
CA LYS A 79 -5.16 -14.23 -11.23
C LYS A 79 -6.42 -13.44 -11.60
N SER A 80 -7.59 -13.91 -11.21
CA SER A 80 -8.82 -13.16 -11.41
C SER A 80 -8.83 -11.88 -10.56
N MET A 81 -8.37 -11.96 -9.31
CA MET A 81 -8.33 -10.80 -8.41
C MET A 81 -7.32 -9.75 -8.90
N GLU A 82 -6.17 -10.16 -9.43
CA GLU A 82 -5.21 -9.26 -10.10
C GLU A 82 -5.86 -8.46 -11.23
N ASN A 83 -6.73 -9.08 -12.03
CA ASN A 83 -7.42 -8.40 -13.13
C ASN A 83 -8.56 -7.48 -12.66
N ARG A 84 -9.15 -7.75 -11.49
CA ARG A 84 -10.23 -6.94 -10.92
C ARG A 84 -9.70 -5.74 -10.13
N HIS A 85 -8.66 -5.94 -9.34
CA HIS A 85 -8.15 -4.95 -8.39
C HIS A 85 -7.03 -4.13 -9.02
N THR A 86 -7.41 -3.15 -9.84
CA THR A 86 -6.45 -2.17 -10.36
C THR A 86 -6.21 -1.09 -9.30
N THR A 87 -5.02 -1.12 -8.68
CA THR A 87 -4.49 0.01 -7.90
C THR A 87 -3.68 0.94 -8.81
N LYS A 88 -3.48 2.19 -8.38
CA LYS A 88 -2.61 3.13 -9.10
C LYS A 88 -1.18 2.58 -9.26
N PHE A 89 -0.69 1.85 -8.27
CA PHE A 89 0.59 1.16 -8.35
C PHE A 89 0.58 0.09 -9.46
N SER A 90 -0.46 -0.75 -9.52
CA SER A 90 -0.59 -1.76 -10.58
C SER A 90 -0.75 -1.14 -11.97
N GLU A 91 -1.44 0.01 -12.09
CA GLU A 91 -1.53 0.75 -13.36
C GLU A 91 -0.14 1.16 -13.86
N VAL A 92 0.70 1.71 -12.98
CA VAL A 92 2.10 2.08 -13.29
C VAL A 92 2.91 0.84 -13.69
N LYS A 93 2.81 -0.25 -12.93
CA LYS A 93 3.51 -1.50 -13.28
C LYS A 93 3.07 -2.09 -14.61
N ASN A 94 1.78 -2.02 -14.92
CA ASN A 94 1.25 -2.46 -16.21
C ASN A 94 1.79 -1.61 -17.36
N CYS A 95 1.89 -0.29 -17.20
CA CYS A 95 2.57 0.58 -18.16
C CYS A 95 4.02 0.16 -18.36
N LEU A 96 4.79 -0.05 -17.29
CA LEU A 96 6.19 -0.47 -17.37
C LEU A 96 6.37 -1.86 -18.01
N HIS A 97 5.44 -2.79 -17.78
CA HIS A 97 5.44 -4.08 -18.46
C HIS A 97 5.22 -3.93 -19.97
N ARG A 98 4.29 -3.07 -20.38
CA ARG A 98 4.09 -2.70 -21.78
C ARG A 98 5.32 -2.03 -22.39
N VAL A 99 5.98 -1.14 -21.65
CA VAL A 99 7.24 -0.50 -22.08
C VAL A 99 8.29 -1.55 -22.38
N ASN A 100 8.50 -2.52 -21.49
CA ASN A 100 9.46 -3.60 -21.71
C ASN A 100 9.15 -4.36 -23.02
N PHE A 101 7.90 -4.83 -23.16
CA PHE A 101 7.47 -5.55 -24.36
C PHE A 101 7.65 -4.73 -25.65
N LEU A 102 7.23 -3.46 -25.64
CA LEU A 102 7.33 -2.57 -26.80
C LEU A 102 8.79 -2.26 -27.15
N TYR A 103 9.64 -2.09 -26.14
CA TYR A 103 11.07 -1.85 -26.31
C TYR A 103 11.74 -3.05 -26.98
N ASP A 104 11.43 -4.27 -26.53
CA ASP A 104 11.95 -5.51 -27.13
C ASP A 104 11.51 -5.70 -28.60
N LYS A 105 10.42 -5.04 -29.00
CA LYS A 105 9.92 -4.99 -30.39
C LYS A 105 10.44 -3.79 -31.19
N GLY A 106 11.29 -2.94 -30.61
CA GLY A 106 11.82 -1.73 -31.26
C GLY A 106 10.79 -0.60 -31.42
N LEU A 107 9.64 -0.67 -30.74
CA LEU A 107 8.53 0.27 -30.87
C LEU A 107 8.70 1.49 -29.92
N TYR A 108 9.82 2.20 -30.03
CA TYR A 108 10.27 3.21 -29.06
C TYR A 108 9.33 4.41 -28.86
N GLU A 109 8.67 4.89 -29.92
CA GLU A 109 7.67 5.95 -29.80
C GLU A 109 6.47 5.52 -28.94
N GLN A 110 6.11 4.23 -28.99
CA GLN A 110 5.05 3.67 -28.17
C GLN A 110 5.49 3.53 -26.71
N CYS A 111 6.76 3.18 -26.48
CA CYS A 111 7.36 3.18 -25.14
C CYS A 111 7.25 4.55 -24.49
N GLY A 112 7.57 5.63 -25.22
CA GLY A 112 7.48 7.00 -24.71
C GLY A 112 6.07 7.36 -24.23
N ARG A 113 5.02 6.93 -24.98
CA ARG A 113 3.63 7.14 -24.58
C ARG A 113 3.26 6.40 -23.29
N GLU A 114 3.69 5.15 -23.13
CA GLU A 114 3.43 4.39 -21.92
C GLU A 114 4.22 4.92 -20.70
N LEU A 115 5.48 5.37 -20.91
CA LEU A 115 6.27 6.03 -19.86
C LEU A 115 5.64 7.35 -19.41
N HIS A 116 5.11 8.15 -20.34
CA HIS A 116 4.41 9.39 -19.99
C HIS A 116 3.18 9.12 -19.10
N LYS A 117 2.37 8.10 -19.44
CA LYS A 117 1.23 7.68 -18.61
C LYS A 117 1.69 7.23 -17.22
N ALA A 118 2.70 6.36 -17.16
CA ALA A 118 3.27 5.87 -15.91
C ALA A 118 3.78 7.04 -15.03
N ARG A 119 4.48 8.00 -15.63
CA ARG A 119 5.03 9.16 -14.93
C ARG A 119 3.95 10.04 -14.34
N LYS A 120 2.87 10.31 -15.08
CA LYS A 120 1.75 11.12 -14.59
C LYS A 120 1.15 10.51 -13.32
N ILE A 121 0.92 9.20 -13.31
CA ILE A 121 0.36 8.51 -12.14
C ILE A 121 1.40 8.48 -11.01
N ALA A 122 2.65 8.11 -11.31
CA ALA A 122 3.69 7.99 -10.30
C ALA A 122 4.03 9.34 -9.63
N SER A 123 4.05 10.44 -10.38
CA SER A 123 4.27 11.78 -9.82
C SER A 123 3.07 12.23 -9.00
N GLU A 124 1.86 12.04 -9.52
CA GLU A 124 0.63 12.38 -8.81
C GLU A 124 0.58 11.68 -7.47
N TYR A 125 0.98 10.41 -7.36
CA TYR A 125 0.91 9.62 -6.12
C TYR A 125 2.24 9.54 -5.33
N GLU A 126 3.23 10.38 -5.62
CA GLU A 126 4.57 10.36 -4.99
C GLU A 126 5.22 8.95 -4.95
N MET A 127 5.02 8.15 -6.01
CA MET A 127 5.59 6.81 -6.13
C MET A 127 7.07 6.87 -6.53
N HIS A 128 7.93 7.35 -5.63
CA HIS A 128 9.34 7.63 -5.91
C HIS A 128 10.13 6.42 -6.43
N THR A 129 9.86 5.20 -5.94
CA THR A 129 10.48 3.97 -6.47
C THR A 129 10.09 3.70 -7.92
N SER A 130 8.83 3.92 -8.28
CA SER A 130 8.37 3.77 -9.67
C SER A 130 8.92 4.89 -10.56
N MET A 131 9.10 6.11 -10.04
CA MET A 131 9.79 7.18 -10.76
C MET A 131 11.24 6.82 -11.11
N LEU A 132 11.95 6.07 -10.25
CA LEU A 132 13.29 5.55 -10.57
C LEU A 132 13.28 4.50 -11.69
N GLU A 133 12.30 3.60 -11.68
CA GLU A 133 12.12 2.60 -12.75
C GLU A 133 11.77 3.27 -14.08
N ILE A 134 10.89 4.27 -14.06
CA ILE A 134 10.56 5.09 -15.24
C ILE A 134 11.83 5.78 -15.77
N GLY A 135 12.61 6.40 -14.89
CA GLY A 135 13.88 7.03 -15.26
C GLY A 135 14.90 6.06 -15.87
N HIS A 136 14.95 4.81 -15.40
CA HIS A 136 15.78 3.78 -16.02
C HIS A 136 15.36 3.51 -17.48
N TRP A 137 14.06 3.41 -17.73
CA TRP A 137 13.53 3.25 -19.08
C TRP A 137 13.74 4.48 -19.97
N ASP A 138 13.59 5.68 -19.41
CA ASP A 138 13.88 6.93 -20.12
C ASP A 138 15.34 6.95 -20.59
N THR A 139 16.29 6.56 -19.73
CA THR A 139 17.71 6.47 -20.10
C THR A 139 17.93 5.49 -21.25
N ARG A 140 17.29 4.32 -21.20
CA ARG A 140 17.39 3.33 -22.30
C ARG A 140 16.85 3.89 -23.61
N LEU A 141 15.73 4.59 -23.61
CA LEU A 141 15.19 5.23 -24.81
C LEU A 141 16.07 6.37 -25.33
N ALA A 142 16.59 7.22 -24.45
CA ALA A 142 17.49 8.32 -24.82
C ALA A 142 18.79 7.80 -25.47
N MET A 143 19.34 6.69 -24.96
CA MET A 143 20.50 6.02 -25.56
C MET A 143 20.22 5.51 -26.99
N GLN A 144 19.02 4.97 -27.25
CA GLN A 144 18.62 4.55 -28.60
C GLN A 144 18.51 5.74 -29.56
N LYS A 145 18.05 6.89 -29.06
CA LYS A 145 17.93 8.15 -29.83
C LYS A 145 19.26 8.92 -29.96
N LYS A 146 20.32 8.50 -29.26
CA LYS A 146 21.62 9.18 -29.15
C LYS A 146 21.53 10.62 -28.64
N ASP A 147 20.60 10.90 -27.72
CA ASP A 147 20.45 12.23 -27.10
C ASP A 147 21.12 12.26 -25.71
N SER A 148 22.28 12.93 -25.61
CA SER A 148 23.06 13.01 -24.37
C SER A 148 22.51 14.05 -23.38
N LYS A 149 21.84 15.10 -23.84
CA LYS A 149 21.29 16.16 -22.96
C LYS A 149 20.08 15.67 -22.18
N ASP A 150 19.33 14.73 -22.76
CA ASP A 150 18.23 14.06 -22.07
C ASP A 150 18.73 13.20 -20.88
N ILE A 151 19.88 12.53 -21.02
CA ILE A 151 20.40 11.60 -20.01
C ILE A 151 20.80 12.33 -18.71
N ASP A 152 21.46 13.48 -18.80
CA ASP A 152 21.85 14.25 -17.61
C ASP A 152 20.63 14.76 -16.83
N THR A 153 19.60 15.18 -17.55
CA THR A 153 18.33 15.63 -16.95
C THR A 153 17.64 14.47 -16.24
N ILE A 154 17.57 13.30 -16.88
CA ILE A 154 17.02 12.07 -16.28
C ILE A 154 17.79 11.69 -15.02
N ASN A 155 19.13 11.74 -15.04
CA ASN A 155 19.96 11.38 -13.90
C ASN A 155 19.78 12.34 -12.72
N LYS A 156 19.71 13.66 -12.96
CA LYS A 156 19.41 14.65 -11.92
C LYS A 156 18.07 14.38 -11.24
N GLU A 157 17.03 14.08 -12.04
CA GLU A 157 15.73 13.75 -11.48
C GLU A 157 15.76 12.43 -10.69
N ARG A 158 16.47 11.39 -11.17
CA ARG A 158 16.64 10.14 -10.41
C ARG A 158 17.33 10.35 -9.06
N ILE A 159 18.38 11.18 -9.01
CA ILE A 159 19.06 11.54 -7.76
C ILE A 159 18.09 12.27 -6.81
N ARG A 160 17.26 13.17 -7.34
CA ARG A 160 16.23 13.85 -6.55
C ARG A 160 15.22 12.86 -5.95
N GLN A 161 14.75 11.89 -6.73
CA GLN A 161 13.83 10.85 -6.26
C GLN A 161 14.46 9.96 -5.18
N LEU A 162 15.75 9.61 -5.31
CA LEU A 162 16.50 8.90 -4.26
C LEU A 162 16.58 9.71 -2.96
N ASN A 163 16.80 11.01 -3.04
CA ASN A 163 16.83 11.88 -1.87
C ASN A 163 15.46 11.96 -1.17
N PHE A 164 14.35 11.98 -1.93
CA PHE A 164 13.01 11.90 -1.34
C PHE A 164 12.74 10.57 -0.62
N LEU A 165 13.18 9.44 -1.20
CA LEU A 165 13.10 8.13 -0.55
C LEU A 165 13.90 8.10 0.75
N ARG A 166 15.16 8.56 0.71
CA ARG A 166 16.02 8.61 1.89
C ARG A 166 15.43 9.49 3.00
N ASN A 167 14.88 10.64 2.63
CA ASN A 167 14.21 11.54 3.57
C ASN A 167 13.02 10.83 4.22
N THR A 168 12.13 10.26 3.42
CA THR A 168 10.93 9.54 3.90
C THR A 168 11.30 8.39 4.83
N GLU A 169 12.32 7.60 4.50
CA GLU A 169 12.74 6.48 5.33
C GLU A 169 13.37 6.93 6.65
N SER A 170 14.13 8.04 6.63
CA SER A 170 14.69 8.61 7.86
C SER A 170 13.59 9.08 8.82
N PHE A 171 12.50 9.66 8.28
CA PHE A 171 11.32 10.00 9.08
C PHE A 171 10.58 8.76 9.57
N ARG A 172 10.43 7.73 8.73
CA ARG A 172 9.77 6.46 9.10
C ARG A 172 10.48 5.77 10.26
N GLN A 173 11.81 5.76 10.22
CA GLN A 173 12.62 5.22 11.30
C GLN A 173 12.36 5.97 12.61
N LEU A 174 12.47 7.32 12.60
CA LEU A 174 12.23 8.15 13.78
C LEU A 174 10.81 7.96 14.35
N ASP A 175 9.80 8.01 13.47
CA ASP A 175 8.39 7.82 13.82
C ASP A 175 8.15 6.46 14.47
N SER A 176 8.66 5.39 13.86
CA SER A 176 8.52 4.03 14.38
C SER A 176 9.23 3.84 15.73
N GLU A 177 10.41 4.42 15.90
CA GLU A 177 11.16 4.36 17.16
C GLU A 177 10.43 5.13 18.28
N ILE A 178 9.91 6.33 18.00
CA ILE A 178 9.14 7.12 18.97
C ILE A 178 7.84 6.39 19.32
N TYR A 179 7.09 5.94 18.32
CA TYR A 179 5.83 5.22 18.51
C TYR A 179 6.03 3.96 19.37
N ASN A 180 7.07 3.16 19.09
CA ASN A 180 7.37 1.97 19.88
C ASN A 180 7.66 2.31 21.35
N LYS A 181 8.39 3.38 21.63
CA LYS A 181 8.62 3.84 23.01
C LYS A 181 7.32 4.27 23.67
N VAL A 182 6.49 5.07 22.99
CA VAL A 182 5.20 5.52 23.52
C VAL A 182 4.29 4.35 23.86
N ARG A 183 4.21 3.35 22.96
CA ARG A 183 3.41 2.15 23.16
C ARG A 183 3.89 1.31 24.34
N LEU A 184 5.20 1.19 24.57
CA LEU A 184 5.76 0.41 25.67
C LEU A 184 5.59 1.08 27.04
N TYR A 185 5.66 2.41 27.09
CA TYR A 185 5.73 3.14 28.37
C TYR A 185 4.40 3.77 28.81
N GLY A 186 3.43 3.93 27.90
CA GLY A 186 2.18 4.63 28.19
C GLY A 186 2.38 6.13 28.52
N ILE A 187 1.39 6.76 29.17
CA ILE A 187 1.55 8.14 29.70
C ILE A 187 2.70 8.09 30.70
N ALA A 188 3.72 8.91 30.48
CA ALA A 188 5.02 8.81 31.12
C ALA A 188 4.94 8.78 32.65
N ARG A 189 5.03 7.58 33.24
CA ARG A 189 5.17 7.41 34.70
C ARG A 189 6.63 7.49 35.15
N ASN A 190 7.60 7.46 34.21
CA ASN A 190 9.03 7.38 34.48
C ASN A 190 9.81 8.50 33.78
N LYS A 191 10.56 9.30 34.56
CA LYS A 191 11.38 10.44 34.06
C LYS A 191 12.41 10.03 33.02
N LYS A 192 12.91 8.78 33.09
CA LYS A 192 13.92 8.25 32.15
C LYS A 192 13.38 8.08 30.73
N ASP A 193 12.12 7.69 30.60
CA ASP A 193 11.49 7.41 29.30
C ASP A 193 11.15 8.71 28.56
N MET A 194 10.74 9.76 29.30
CA MET A 194 10.57 11.10 28.73
C MET A 194 11.89 11.70 28.24
N ALA A 195 12.98 11.53 28.98
CA ALA A 195 14.29 12.04 28.55
C ALA A 195 14.75 11.41 27.23
N ALA A 196 14.44 10.13 26.99
CA ALA A 196 14.74 9.46 25.73
C ALA A 196 13.98 10.09 24.55
N ILE A 197 12.68 10.35 24.72
CA ILE A 197 11.86 10.95 23.65
C ILE A 197 12.20 12.42 23.43
N GLU A 198 12.48 13.18 24.49
CA GLU A 198 12.96 14.57 24.37
C GLU A 198 14.26 14.66 23.58
N LYS A 199 15.17 13.69 23.72
CA LYS A 199 16.37 13.60 22.89
C LYS A 199 16.01 13.32 21.43
N MET A 200 15.06 12.43 21.16
CA MET A 200 14.64 12.09 19.80
C MET A 200 13.95 13.25 19.07
N ILE A 201 13.12 14.03 19.76
CA ILE A 201 12.45 15.21 19.17
C ILE A 201 13.44 16.33 18.80
N LYS A 202 14.60 16.39 19.45
CA LYS A 202 15.68 17.32 19.09
C LYS A 202 16.50 16.86 17.86
N HIS A 203 16.10 15.77 17.20
CA HIS A 203 16.78 15.30 16.00
C HIS A 203 16.72 16.37 14.89
N PRO A 204 17.80 16.63 14.14
CA PRO A 204 17.83 17.69 13.13
C PRO A 204 16.68 17.65 12.10
N LEU A 205 16.24 16.44 11.72
CA LEU A 205 15.08 16.27 10.82
C LEU A 205 13.77 16.80 11.41
N LEU A 206 13.61 16.78 12.73
CA LEU A 206 12.40 17.25 13.40
C LEU A 206 12.45 18.74 13.76
N ASN A 207 13.60 19.42 13.63
CA ASN A 207 13.71 20.83 14.00
C ASN A 207 12.78 21.76 13.21
N GLN A 208 12.47 21.43 11.96
CA GLN A 208 11.59 22.23 11.10
C GLN A 208 10.75 21.32 10.20
N GLU A 209 9.48 21.67 10.02
CA GLU A 209 8.56 20.95 9.12
C GLU A 209 9.09 20.88 7.68
N SER A 210 9.79 21.93 7.22
CA SER A 210 10.36 22.01 5.87
C SER A 210 11.42 20.94 5.59
N ASN A 211 11.96 20.27 6.62
CA ASN A 211 12.89 19.15 6.46
C ASN A 211 12.19 17.87 5.99
N ALA A 212 10.88 17.75 6.22
CA ALA A 212 10.05 16.70 5.66
C ALA A 212 9.66 17.06 4.22
N LYS A 213 10.26 16.36 3.26
CA LYS A 213 10.22 16.74 1.83
C LYS A 213 9.08 16.09 1.05
N THR A 214 8.49 15.01 1.59
CA THR A 214 7.41 14.25 0.94
C THR A 214 6.14 14.33 1.78
N PHE A 215 5.00 14.00 1.20
CA PHE A 215 3.73 13.90 1.91
C PHE A 215 3.84 12.94 3.12
N GLU A 216 4.39 11.76 2.90
CA GLU A 216 4.57 10.74 3.95
C GLU A 216 5.52 11.21 5.05
N ALA A 217 6.65 11.84 4.69
CA ALA A 217 7.58 12.38 5.67
C ALA A 217 6.94 13.46 6.56
N LYS A 218 6.08 14.32 5.98
CA LYS A 218 5.39 15.39 6.72
C LYS A 218 4.35 14.82 7.69
N LEU A 219 3.64 13.78 7.28
CA LEU A 219 2.73 13.07 8.17
C LEU A 219 3.48 12.48 9.38
N MET A 220 4.59 11.79 9.14
CA MET A 220 5.44 11.23 10.21
C MET A 220 6.05 12.32 11.10
N TYR A 221 6.43 13.46 10.53
CA TYR A 221 6.87 14.63 11.29
C TYR A 221 5.78 15.06 12.30
N TYR A 222 4.53 15.19 11.85
CA TYR A 222 3.43 15.54 12.75
C TYR A 222 3.14 14.45 13.77
N ASP A 223 3.17 13.17 13.37
CA ASP A 223 2.93 12.03 14.27
C ASP A 223 3.96 11.99 15.41
N CYS A 224 5.25 12.21 15.11
CA CYS A 224 6.30 12.33 16.13
C CYS A 224 5.95 13.38 17.20
N TYR A 225 5.45 14.55 16.79
CA TYR A 225 5.05 15.60 17.71
C TYR A 225 3.74 15.28 18.46
N VAL A 226 2.77 14.63 17.81
CA VAL A 226 1.57 14.12 18.48
C VAL A 226 1.97 13.19 19.62
N TYR A 227 2.83 12.20 19.35
CA TYR A 227 3.29 11.25 20.35
C TYR A 227 4.04 11.93 21.50
N TYR A 228 4.93 12.87 21.18
CA TYR A 228 5.69 13.61 22.19
C TYR A 228 4.81 14.43 23.13
N TRP A 229 3.89 15.24 22.58
CA TRP A 229 3.01 16.08 23.39
C TRP A 229 1.99 15.26 24.17
N TRP A 230 1.49 14.18 23.58
CA TRP A 230 0.64 13.21 24.26
C TRP A 230 1.33 12.63 25.49
N MET A 231 2.58 12.18 25.36
CA MET A 231 3.33 11.64 26.49
C MET A 231 3.66 12.68 27.56
N LYS A 232 3.78 13.96 27.18
CA LYS A 232 3.96 15.07 28.11
C LYS A 232 2.66 15.47 28.83
N GLY A 233 1.52 14.91 28.43
CA GLY A 233 0.19 15.29 28.94
C GLY A 233 -0.33 16.62 28.39
N ASP A 234 0.34 17.21 27.40
CA ASP A 234 -0.08 18.44 26.74
C ASP A 234 -0.96 18.09 25.53
N TYR A 235 -2.20 17.68 25.83
CA TYR A 235 -3.13 17.21 24.82
C TYR A 235 -3.51 18.31 23.83
N GLU A 236 -3.55 19.57 24.24
CA GLU A 236 -3.80 20.72 23.36
C GLU A 236 -2.75 20.85 22.25
N LYS A 237 -1.46 20.71 22.57
CA LYS A 237 -0.41 20.69 21.54
C LYS A 237 -0.48 19.43 20.68
N ALA A 238 -0.74 18.26 21.27
CA ALA A 238 -0.93 17.03 20.51
C ALA A 238 -2.06 17.16 19.49
N TYR A 239 -3.19 17.76 19.90
CA TYR A 239 -4.34 18.05 19.06
C TYR A 239 -3.98 19.00 17.91
N GLY A 240 -3.24 20.08 18.19
CA GLY A 240 -2.77 21.01 17.18
C GLY A 240 -1.96 20.34 16.05
N PHE A 241 -1.04 19.43 16.40
CA PHE A 241 -0.29 18.66 15.41
C PHE A 241 -1.14 17.61 14.69
N SER A 242 -2.07 16.96 15.38
CA SER A 242 -2.99 16.00 14.77
C SER A 242 -3.89 16.68 13.71
N ARG A 243 -4.40 17.88 14.00
CA ARG A 243 -5.16 18.69 13.03
C ARG A 243 -4.34 19.05 11.79
N LYS A 244 -3.07 19.44 11.95
CA LYS A 244 -2.17 19.69 10.81
C LYS A 244 -2.03 18.46 9.93
N SER A 245 -1.91 17.29 10.53
CA SER A 245 -1.85 16.02 9.81
C SER A 245 -3.12 15.72 9.03
N ILE A 246 -4.30 15.93 9.64
CA ILE A 246 -5.60 15.77 8.97
C ILE A 246 -5.77 16.78 7.83
N TYR A 247 -5.41 18.04 8.04
CA TYR A 247 -5.46 19.07 7.01
C TYR A 247 -4.56 18.73 5.83
N LEU A 248 -3.31 18.32 6.09
CA LEU A 248 -2.39 17.88 5.06
C LEU A 248 -2.95 16.69 4.28
N PHE A 249 -3.60 15.76 4.96
CA PHE A 249 -4.21 14.59 4.35
C PHE A 249 -5.40 14.97 3.47
N ALA A 250 -6.29 15.84 3.96
CA ALA A 250 -7.45 16.34 3.22
C ALA A 250 -7.05 17.18 1.99
N SER A 251 -6.02 18.04 2.12
CA SER A 251 -5.53 18.86 1.01
C SER A 251 -4.85 18.04 -0.08
N ASN A 252 -4.35 16.85 0.25
CA ASN A 252 -3.72 15.92 -0.69
C ASN A 252 -4.64 14.74 -1.03
N TYR A 253 -5.94 14.88 -0.77
CA TYR A 253 -6.91 13.81 -0.97
C TYR A 253 -6.97 13.36 -2.43
N LYS A 254 -6.47 12.16 -2.66
CA LYS A 254 -6.64 11.42 -3.90
C LYS A 254 -7.79 10.45 -3.63
N LYS A 255 -8.85 10.52 -4.44
CA LYS A 255 -10.06 9.67 -4.37
C LYS A 255 -9.71 8.18 -4.58
N ASP A 256 -9.01 7.59 -3.62
CA ASP A 256 -8.55 6.20 -3.58
C ASP A 256 -8.94 5.59 -2.22
N ASN A 257 -9.48 4.38 -2.24
CA ASN A 257 -9.95 3.66 -1.06
C ASN A 257 -8.84 3.46 -0.01
N GLN A 258 -7.59 3.25 -0.43
CA GLN A 258 -6.47 3.14 0.51
C GLN A 258 -6.24 4.45 1.28
N PHE A 259 -6.44 5.58 0.60
CA PHE A 259 -6.31 6.90 1.18
C PHE A 259 -7.44 7.15 2.19
N VAL A 260 -8.68 6.76 1.87
CA VAL A 260 -9.85 6.88 2.77
C VAL A 260 -9.66 6.13 4.08
N THR A 261 -9.24 4.85 4.04
CA THR A 261 -9.04 4.06 5.28
C THR A 261 -7.99 4.70 6.20
N ARG A 262 -6.89 5.20 5.62
CA ARG A 262 -5.84 5.91 6.38
C ARG A 262 -6.35 7.23 6.97
N TYR A 263 -7.18 7.96 6.21
CA TYR A 263 -7.81 9.19 6.70
C TYR A 263 -8.71 8.94 7.90
N ILE A 264 -9.59 7.93 7.81
CA ILE A 264 -10.49 7.53 8.91
C ILE A 264 -9.70 7.16 10.16
N GLY A 265 -8.60 6.41 10.01
CA GLY A 265 -7.72 6.09 11.13
C GLY A 265 -7.14 7.34 11.82
N ARG A 266 -6.77 8.37 11.04
CA ARG A 266 -6.30 9.65 11.58
C ARG A 266 -7.40 10.45 12.28
N LEU A 267 -8.60 10.50 11.70
CA LEU A 267 -9.76 11.12 12.33
C LEU A 267 -10.10 10.46 13.66
N HIS A 268 -10.08 9.12 13.70
CA HIS A 268 -10.27 8.37 14.95
C HIS A 268 -9.26 8.78 16.02
N ASN A 269 -7.97 8.86 15.67
CA ASN A 269 -6.94 9.30 16.61
C ASN A 269 -7.15 10.75 17.09
N LEU A 270 -7.58 11.66 16.21
CA LEU A 270 -7.91 13.03 16.60
C LEU A 270 -9.05 13.06 17.62
N LEU A 271 -10.12 12.30 17.38
CA LEU A 271 -11.28 12.24 18.30
C LEU A 271 -10.87 11.71 19.67
N LEU A 272 -9.98 10.71 19.73
CA LEU A 272 -9.41 10.24 21.00
C LEU A 272 -8.63 11.34 21.73
N ILE A 273 -7.90 12.20 21.00
CA ILE A 273 -7.22 13.35 21.60
C ILE A 273 -8.20 14.41 22.07
N ALA A 274 -9.21 14.76 21.26
CA ALA A 274 -10.23 15.75 21.60
C ALA A 274 -11.00 15.39 22.88
N ALA A 275 -11.33 14.10 23.04
CA ALA A 275 -12.00 13.59 24.24
C ALA A 275 -11.18 13.85 25.52
N ASN A 276 -9.85 13.81 25.45
CA ASN A 276 -8.97 14.10 26.60
C ASN A 276 -8.90 15.61 26.94
N ILE A 277 -9.27 16.48 26.00
CA ILE A 277 -9.27 17.95 26.18
C ILE A 277 -10.64 18.45 26.69
N LYS A 278 -11.66 17.58 26.76
CA LYS A 278 -13.07 17.94 27.03
C LYS A 278 -13.65 18.96 26.02
N ARG A 279 -13.08 19.04 24.82
CA ARG A 279 -13.68 19.77 23.69
C ARG A 279 -14.56 18.82 22.89
N ASN A 280 -15.81 18.69 23.33
CA ASN A 280 -16.81 17.87 22.62
C ASN A 280 -17.38 18.59 21.38
N ASP A 281 -17.24 19.91 21.29
CA ASP A 281 -17.87 20.71 20.22
C ASP A 281 -17.15 20.56 18.87
N ASP A 282 -15.83 20.36 18.86
CA ASP A 282 -15.02 20.20 17.63
C ASP A 282 -15.27 18.85 16.91
N ALA A 283 -15.96 17.90 17.54
CA ALA A 283 -16.33 16.62 16.93
C ALA A 283 -17.44 16.75 15.87
N HIS A 284 -18.12 17.90 15.82
CA HIS A 284 -19.17 18.19 14.84
C HIS A 284 -18.64 18.77 13.52
N ASP A 285 -17.41 19.27 13.50
CA ASP A 285 -16.81 19.96 12.33
C ASP A 285 -16.06 19.04 11.37
N TYR A 286 -15.92 17.74 11.70
CA TYR A 286 -15.11 16.75 10.96
C TYR A 286 -15.89 15.46 10.69
#